data_AF-A0A173LHM9-F1
#
_entry.id   AF-A0A173LHM9-F1
#
_cell.length_a   1.000
_cell.length_b   1.000
_cell.length_c   1.000
_cell.angle_alpha   90.00
_cell.angle_beta   90.00
_cell.angle_gamma   90.00
#
_symmetry.space_group_name_H-M   'P 1'
#
loop_
_entity.id
_entity.type
_entity.pdbx_description
1 polymer ?
#
loop_
_entity_poly.entity_id
_entity_poly.type
_entity_poly.pdbx_seq_one_letter_code
_entity_poly.pdbx_strand_id
1 'polypeptide(L)'
;MGAHNSGGHCDALRRELLRLEAEPGTQEQCREIRHELENCCPDCADTVAADELFKRMLSRSCNERAPEQLRRKVDQWFQETCYSSRTVIEQDADGTRIMHQQSRSTRYRTD
;
A
#
# COMPACT_ATOMS: atom_id res chain seq x y z
N MET A 1 -43.00 -4.71 -11.99
CA MET A 1 -42.53 -3.31 -12.04
C MET A 1 -41.84 -3.02 -10.72
N GLY A 2 -40.52 -3.27 -10.64
CA GLY A 2 -39.72 -3.05 -9.43
C GLY A 2 -39.18 -1.63 -9.43
N ALA A 3 -39.46 -0.88 -8.36
CA ALA A 3 -39.08 0.52 -8.24
C ALA A 3 -37.55 0.67 -8.24
N HIS A 4 -37.06 1.50 -9.15
CA HIS A 4 -35.71 2.04 -9.17
C HIS A 4 -35.44 2.80 -7.87
N ASN A 5 -34.69 2.21 -6.96
CA ASN A 5 -34.20 2.86 -5.74
C ASN A 5 -32.66 2.91 -5.71
N SER A 6 -32.03 2.91 -6.90
CA SER A 6 -30.57 2.82 -7.06
C SER A 6 -29.85 4.17 -6.89
N GLY A 7 -30.52 5.30 -7.16
CA GLY A 7 -29.89 6.63 -7.05
C GLY A 7 -29.47 6.97 -5.62
N GLY A 8 -30.36 6.77 -4.64
CA GLY A 8 -30.05 7.07 -3.24
C GLY A 8 -29.00 6.14 -2.63
N HIS A 9 -28.90 4.89 -3.12
CA HIS A 9 -27.90 3.92 -2.67
C HIS A 9 -26.50 4.29 -3.15
N CYS A 10 -26.32 4.51 -4.45
CA CYS A 10 -24.98 4.83 -4.96
C CYS A 10 -24.50 6.21 -4.43
N ASP A 11 -25.40 7.18 -4.16
CA ASP A 11 -25.05 8.46 -3.51
C ASP A 11 -24.63 8.31 -2.03
N ALA A 12 -25.22 7.36 -1.31
CA ALA A 12 -24.81 7.07 0.07
C ALA A 12 -23.41 6.47 0.10
N LEU A 13 -23.13 5.50 -0.78
CA LEU A 13 -21.82 4.87 -0.93
C LEU A 13 -20.73 5.89 -1.31
N ARG A 14 -21.02 6.79 -2.26
CA ARG A 14 -20.07 7.86 -2.65
C ARG A 14 -19.71 8.78 -1.50
N ARG A 15 -20.70 9.16 -0.68
CA ARG A 15 -20.46 10.02 0.49
C ARG A 15 -19.62 9.31 1.54
N GLU A 16 -19.89 8.03 1.77
CA GLU A 16 -19.11 7.24 2.72
C GLU A 16 -17.68 7.00 2.21
N LEU A 17 -17.49 6.75 0.91
CA LEU A 17 -16.16 6.66 0.30
C LEU A 17 -15.34 7.93 0.52
N LEU A 18 -15.92 9.11 0.25
CA LEU A 18 -15.26 10.40 0.48
C LEU A 18 -14.88 10.62 1.95
N ARG A 19 -15.73 10.19 2.89
CA ARG A 19 -15.46 10.28 4.32
C ARG A 19 -14.27 9.40 4.70
N LEU A 20 -14.27 8.15 4.27
CA LEU A 20 -13.23 7.18 4.61
C LEU A 20 -11.89 7.50 3.95
N GLU A 21 -11.88 8.05 2.74
CA GLU A 21 -10.62 8.42 2.06
C GLU A 21 -9.82 9.52 2.77
N ALA A 22 -10.47 10.32 3.60
CA ALA A 22 -9.81 11.31 4.45
C ALA A 22 -9.22 10.70 5.75
N GLU A 23 -9.63 9.47 6.11
CA GLU A 23 -9.25 8.81 7.35
C GLU A 23 -8.09 7.81 7.11
N PRO A 24 -7.00 7.88 7.89
CA PRO A 24 -5.91 6.89 7.75
C PRO A 24 -6.35 5.52 8.29
N GLY A 25 -5.96 4.45 7.58
CA GLY A 25 -6.23 3.06 8.01
C GLY A 25 -7.54 2.46 7.47
N THR A 26 -8.25 3.19 6.61
CA THR A 26 -9.54 2.77 6.04
C THR A 26 -9.45 2.18 4.63
N GLN A 27 -8.24 1.86 4.17
CA GLN A 27 -7.99 1.49 2.77
C GLN A 27 -8.84 0.30 2.29
N GLU A 28 -9.08 -0.69 3.16
CA GLU A 28 -9.89 -1.86 2.79
C GLU A 28 -11.37 -1.51 2.64
N GLN A 29 -11.93 -0.70 3.55
CA GLN A 29 -13.33 -0.25 3.45
C GLN A 29 -13.53 0.63 2.20
N CYS A 30 -12.57 1.51 1.90
CA CYS A 30 -12.59 2.29 0.66
C CYS A 30 -12.53 1.41 -0.59
N ARG A 31 -11.87 0.24 -0.52
CA ARG A 31 -11.78 -0.72 -1.62
C ARG A 31 -13.11 -1.46 -1.80
N GLU A 32 -13.72 -1.89 -0.70
CA GLU A 32 -15.03 -2.55 -0.71
C GLU A 32 -16.11 -1.64 -1.29
N ILE A 33 -16.18 -0.38 -0.86
CA ILE A 33 -17.17 0.58 -1.36
C ILE A 33 -16.92 0.92 -2.84
N ARG A 34 -15.66 1.06 -3.26
CA ARG A 34 -15.33 1.24 -4.69
C ARG A 34 -15.82 0.05 -5.51
N HIS A 35 -15.56 -1.16 -5.04
CA HIS A 35 -16.03 -2.37 -5.70
C HIS A 35 -17.57 -2.43 -5.78
N GLU A 36 -18.28 -2.00 -4.74
CA GLU A 36 -19.73 -1.92 -4.78
C GLU A 36 -20.23 -0.88 -5.79
N LEU A 37 -19.60 0.30 -5.85
CA LEU A 37 -19.93 1.35 -6.82
C LEU A 37 -19.66 0.94 -8.26
N GLU A 38 -18.57 0.21 -8.52
CA GLU A 38 -18.24 -0.36 -9.84
C GLU A 38 -19.32 -1.35 -10.32
N ASN A 39 -19.97 -2.05 -9.39
CA ASN A 39 -21.02 -3.00 -9.70
C ASN A 39 -22.45 -2.44 -9.56
N CYS A 40 -22.63 -1.21 -9.05
CA CYS A 40 -23.94 -0.57 -8.78
C CYS A 40 -24.70 -0.25 -10.09
N CYS A 41 -24.06 0.53 -10.97
CA CYS A 41 -24.60 0.95 -12.27
C CYS A 41 -23.48 1.50 -13.17
N PRO A 42 -23.69 1.60 -14.49
CA PRO A 42 -22.67 2.09 -15.43
C PRO A 42 -22.11 3.47 -15.08
N ASP A 43 -22.98 4.42 -14.69
CA ASP A 43 -22.56 5.77 -14.33
C ASP A 43 -21.62 5.80 -13.11
N CYS A 44 -21.83 4.89 -12.15
CA CYS A 44 -20.96 4.77 -10.98
C CYS A 44 -19.63 4.12 -11.32
N ALA A 45 -19.63 3.08 -12.16
CA ALA A 45 -18.41 2.48 -12.66
C ALA A 45 -17.54 3.50 -13.40
N ASP A 46 -18.13 4.28 -14.31
CA ASP A 46 -17.41 5.31 -15.07
C ASP A 46 -16.86 6.41 -14.14
N THR A 47 -17.64 6.82 -13.14
CA THR A 47 -17.19 7.85 -12.19
C THR A 47 -16.04 7.35 -11.32
N VAL A 48 -16.11 6.11 -10.80
CA VAL A 48 -15.03 5.52 -9.98
C VAL A 48 -13.77 5.37 -10.82
N ALA A 49 -13.89 4.90 -12.06
CA ALA A 49 -12.76 4.77 -12.98
C ALA A 49 -12.11 6.12 -13.30
N ALA A 50 -12.92 7.16 -13.53
CA ALA A 50 -12.43 8.52 -13.77
C ALA A 50 -11.71 9.08 -12.53
N ASP A 51 -12.30 8.93 -11.34
CA ASP A 51 -11.72 9.39 -10.08
C ASP A 51 -10.37 8.71 -9.77
N GLU A 52 -10.28 7.40 -9.99
CA GLU A 52 -9.01 6.65 -9.92
C GLU A 52 -7.94 7.19 -10.86
N LEU A 53 -8.33 7.51 -12.10
CA LEU A 53 -7.42 8.10 -13.08
C LEU A 53 -6.95 9.48 -12.62
N PHE A 54 -7.86 10.34 -12.13
CA PHE A 54 -7.52 11.65 -11.60
C PHE A 54 -6.56 11.56 -10.40
N LYS A 55 -6.83 10.68 -9.44
CA LYS A 55 -5.95 10.44 -8.28
C LYS A 55 -4.56 10.01 -8.70
N ARG A 56 -4.43 9.13 -9.71
CA ARG A 56 -3.13 8.73 -10.28
C ARG A 56 -2.41 9.88 -11.00
N MET A 57 -3.15 10.76 -11.68
CA MET A 57 -2.55 11.94 -12.31
C MET A 57 -2.06 12.95 -11.27
N LEU A 58 -2.83 13.17 -10.21
CA LEU A 58 -2.45 14.04 -9.10
C LEU A 58 -1.25 13.48 -8.32
N SER A 59 -1.24 12.19 -8.02
CA SER A 59 -0.12 11.57 -7.29
C SER A 59 1.20 11.65 -8.06
N ARG A 60 1.17 11.60 -9.40
CA ARG A 60 2.33 11.84 -10.26
C ARG A 60 2.77 13.30 -10.33
N SER A 61 1.86 14.23 -10.07
CA SER A 61 2.11 15.67 -10.11
C SER A 61 2.61 16.21 -8.75
N CYS A 62 2.40 15.47 -7.67
CA CYS A 62 2.99 15.75 -6.36
C CYS A 62 4.51 15.58 -6.40
N ASN A 63 5.23 16.69 -6.60
CA ASN A 63 6.70 16.74 -6.56
C ASN A 63 7.27 16.95 -5.14
N GLU A 64 6.42 16.95 -4.11
CA GLU A 64 6.85 17.07 -2.73
C GLU A 64 7.62 15.82 -2.31
N ARG A 65 8.91 16.01 -1.97
CA ARG A 65 9.71 14.94 -1.41
C ARG A 65 9.29 14.72 0.05
N ALA A 66 9.08 13.47 0.41
CA ALA A 66 8.88 13.08 1.80
C ALA A 66 10.03 13.62 2.68
N PRO A 67 9.75 14.08 3.91
CA PRO A 67 10.76 14.52 4.86
C PRO A 67 11.89 13.50 5.02
N GLU A 68 13.12 13.98 5.14
CA GLU A 68 14.32 13.13 5.22
C GLU A 68 14.23 12.06 6.32
N GLN A 69 13.67 12.43 7.48
CA GLN A 69 13.52 11.50 8.60
C GLN A 69 12.60 10.32 8.27
N LEU A 70 11.51 10.54 7.52
CA LEU A 70 10.61 9.48 7.09
C LEU A 70 11.30 8.56 6.08
N ARG A 71 12.06 9.14 5.14
CA ARG A 71 12.84 8.37 4.17
C ARG A 71 13.85 7.46 4.86
N ARG A 72 14.61 7.98 5.83
CA ARG A 72 15.57 7.19 6.62
C ARG A 72 14.91 6.07 7.40
N LYS A 73 13.73 6.30 7.98
CA LYS A 73 12.97 5.25 8.69
C LYS A 73 12.52 4.14 7.75
N VAL A 74 12.05 4.49 6.55
CA VAL A 74 11.68 3.51 5.52
C VAL A 74 12.91 2.72 5.06
N ASP A 75 14.02 3.40 4.78
CA ASP A 75 15.28 2.75 4.39
C ASP A 75 15.79 1.79 5.47
N GLN A 76 15.74 2.19 6.74
CA GLN A 76 16.11 1.34 7.87
C GLN A 76 15.20 0.10 7.96
N TRP A 77 13.88 0.30 7.87
CA TRP A 77 12.93 -0.81 7.88
C TRP A 77 13.18 -1.80 6.73
N PHE A 78 13.49 -1.29 5.54
CA PHE A 78 13.87 -2.13 4.41
C PHE A 78 15.17 -2.90 4.65
N GLN A 79 16.19 -2.25 5.23
CA GLN A 79 17.45 -2.93 5.58
C GLN A 79 17.21 -4.06 6.58
N GLU A 80 16.46 -3.80 7.65
CA GLU A 80 16.15 -4.79 8.69
C GLU A 80 15.33 -5.96 8.15
N THR A 81 14.37 -5.69 7.26
CA THR A 81 13.44 -6.70 6.73
C THR A 81 14.01 -7.50 5.55
N CYS A 82 14.78 -6.86 4.67
CA CYS A 82 15.22 -7.46 3.41
C CYS A 82 16.69 -7.89 3.40
N TYR A 83 17.52 -7.31 4.27
CA TYR A 83 18.96 -7.51 4.30
C TYR A 83 19.45 -7.77 5.72
N SER A 84 19.25 -8.99 6.19
CA SER A 84 19.87 -9.43 7.44
C SER A 84 21.26 -9.99 7.14
N SER A 85 22.31 -9.29 7.55
CA SER A 85 23.67 -9.83 7.60
C SER A 85 24.02 -10.19 9.03
N ARG A 86 24.33 -11.47 9.26
CA ARG A 86 24.78 -11.97 10.56
C ARG A 86 26.23 -12.40 10.46
N THR A 87 27.06 -11.85 11.33
CA THR A 87 28.43 -12.34 11.52
C THR A 87 28.38 -13.55 12.45
N VAL A 88 28.90 -14.68 12.00
CA VAL A 88 29.10 -15.89 12.80
C VAL A 88 30.60 -15.96 13.12
N ILE A 89 30.93 -16.03 14.40
CA ILE A 89 32.30 -16.21 14.86
C ILE A 89 32.40 -17.66 15.33
N GLU A 90 33.10 -18.48 14.56
CA GLU A 90 33.37 -19.88 14.90
C GLU A 90 34.79 -19.96 15.48
N GLN A 91 34.99 -20.88 16.43
CA GLN A 91 36.28 -21.10 17.04
C GLN A 91 36.70 -22.54 16.76
N ASP A 92 37.78 -22.69 16.00
CA ASP A 92 38.33 -24.00 15.65
C ASP A 92 39.01 -24.66 16.86
N ALA A 93 39.27 -25.96 16.75
CA ALA A 93 39.92 -26.76 17.80
C ALA A 93 41.30 -26.22 18.21
N ASP A 94 41.99 -25.49 17.32
CA ASP A 94 43.30 -24.90 17.55
C ASP A 94 43.25 -23.49 18.19
N GLY A 95 42.05 -23.03 18.56
CA GLY A 95 41.82 -21.72 19.19
C GLY A 95 41.70 -20.56 18.20
N THR A 96 41.89 -20.80 16.90
CA THR A 96 41.67 -19.82 15.82
C THR A 96 40.21 -19.43 15.75
N ARG A 97 39.93 -18.12 15.66
CA ARG A 97 38.57 -17.59 15.46
C ARG A 97 38.37 -17.30 13.97
N ILE A 98 37.46 -18.01 13.32
CA ILE A 98 37.04 -17.72 11.95
C ILE A 98 35.78 -16.86 11.98
N MET A 99 35.83 -15.73 11.28
CA MET A 99 34.70 -14.81 11.14
C MET A 99 34.03 -15.02 9.77
N HIS A 100 32.84 -15.62 9.76
CA HIS A 100 32.03 -15.80 8.57
C HIS A 100 30.90 -14.77 8.54
N GLN A 101 30.84 -13.94 7.49
CA GLN A 101 29.71 -13.06 7.25
C GLN A 101 28.67 -13.81 6.42
N GLN A 102 27.52 -14.11 7.02
CA GLN A 102 26.37 -14.69 6.33
C GLN A 102 25.36 -13.58 6.02
N SER A 103 25.15 -13.29 4.74
CA SER A 103 24.14 -12.34 4.29
C SER A 103 22.92 -13.09 3.74
N ARG A 104 21.75 -12.82 4.31
CA ARG A 104 20.47 -13.34 3.80
C ARG A 104 19.72 -12.20 3.13
N SER A 105 19.49 -12.35 1.82
CA SER A 105 18.65 -11.46 1.02
C SER A 105 17.38 -12.21 0.66
N THR A 106 16.24 -11.73 1.12
CA THR A 106 14.93 -12.19 0.65
C THR A 106 14.55 -11.35 -0.56
N ARG A 107 14.54 -11.96 -1.75
CA ARG A 107 13.93 -11.33 -2.93
C ARG A 107 12.41 -11.41 -2.76
N TYR A 108 11.75 -10.26 -2.66
CA TYR A 108 10.32 -10.22 -2.86
C TYR A 108 10.02 -10.46 -4.34
N ARG A 109 9.18 -11.46 -4.62
CA ARG A 109 8.58 -11.67 -5.93
C ARG A 109 7.41 -10.69 -6.03
N THR A 110 7.54 -9.66 -6.85
CA THR A 110 6.43 -8.78 -7.23
C THR A 110 5.57 -9.55 -8.23
N ASP A 111 4.41 -10.04 -7.79
CA ASP A 111 3.33 -10.48 -8.68
C ASP A 111 2.52 -9.26 -9.16
#